data_AF-A0A2J6RDU6-F1
#
_entry.id   AF-A0A2J6RDU6-F1
#
_cell.length_a   1.000
_cell.length_b   1.000
_cell.length_c   1.000
_cell.angle_alpha   90.00
_cell.angle_beta   90.00
_cell.angle_gamma   90.00
#
_symmetry.space_group_name_H-M   'P 1'
#
loop_
_entity.id
_entity.type
_entity.pdbx_description
1 polymer ?
#
loop_
_entity_poly.entity_id
_entity_poly.type
_entity_poly.pdbx_seq_one_letter_code
_entity_poly.pdbx_strand_id
1 'polypeptide(L)' 'MSVQSVEETLEKAQNAGGEVVKQKSADGEHMQLGEFQDTEGNLVGVLKWGM' A
#
# COMPACT_ATOMS: atom_id res chain seq x y z
N MET A 1 4.64 6.21 8.35
CA MET A 1 5.83 6.31 7.48
C MET A 1 5.34 6.33 6.04
N SER A 2 5.78 7.28 5.21
CA SER A 2 5.36 7.33 3.79
C SER A 2 6.29 6.49 2.92
N VAL A 3 5.76 5.91 1.85
CA VAL A 3 6.53 5.13 0.86
C VAL A 3 6.80 5.94 -0.40
N GLN A 4 7.79 5.51 -1.19
CA GLN A 4 8.11 6.12 -2.49
C GLN A 4 7.10 5.71 -3.59
N SER A 5 6.54 4.50 -3.48
CA SER A 5 5.55 3.94 -4.41
C SER A 5 4.59 3.03 -3.65
N VAL A 6 3.29 3.34 -3.72
CA VAL A 6 2.24 2.47 -3.15
C VAL A 6 2.20 1.14 -3.90
N GLU A 7 2.26 1.18 -5.23
CA GLU A 7 2.17 0.00 -6.08
C GLU A 7 3.30 -1.00 -5.83
N GLU A 8 4.54 -0.52 -5.82
CA GLU A 8 5.72 -1.37 -5.55
C GLU A 8 5.68 -1.95 -4.12
N THR A 9 5.11 -1.20 -3.17
CA THR A 9 4.96 -1.69 -1.78
C THR A 9 3.94 -2.81 -1.71
N LEU A 10 2.80 -2.67 -2.40
CA LEU A 10 1.77 -3.71 -2.46
C LEU A 10 2.28 -4.97 -3.18
N GLU A 11 3.03 -4.81 -4.27
CA GLU A 11 3.66 -5.92 -4.99
C GLU A 11 4.64 -6.68 -4.08
N LYS A 12 5.50 -5.95 -3.35
CA LYS A 12 6.41 -6.57 -2.37
C LYS A 12 5.68 -7.29 -1.25
N ALA A 13 4.60 -6.72 -0.73
CA ALA A 13 3.78 -7.35 0.30
C ALA A 13 3.16 -8.66 -0.21
N GLN A 14 2.62 -8.66 -1.43
CA GLN A 14 2.06 -9.85 -2.06
C GLN A 14 3.13 -10.92 -2.29
N ASN A 15 4.30 -10.53 -2.82
CA ASN A 15 5.43 -11.45 -3.03
C ASN A 15 5.99 -12.04 -1.73
N ALA A 16 5.81 -11.35 -0.60
CA ALA A 16 6.17 -11.82 0.73
C ALA A 16 5.11 -12.73 1.38
N GLY A 17 3.98 -12.99 0.69
CA GLY A 17 2.89 -13.84 1.18
C GLY A 17 1.74 -13.09 1.85
N GLY A 18 1.73 -11.76 1.79
CA GLY A 18 0.57 -10.95 2.17
C GLY A 18 -0.52 -10.93 1.10
N GLU A 19 -1.68 -10.36 1.45
CA GLU A 19 -2.84 -10.23 0.57
C GLU A 19 -3.17 -8.76 0.32
N VAL A 20 -3.30 -8.33 -0.94
CA VAL A 20 -3.73 -6.97 -1.27
C VAL A 20 -5.24 -6.84 -1.06
N VAL A 21 -5.64 -6.09 -0.02
CA VAL A 21 -7.04 -5.82 0.32
C VAL A 21 -7.59 -4.65 -0.49
N LYS A 22 -6.76 -3.62 -0.71
CA LYS A 22 -7.10 -2.44 -1.50
C LYS A 22 -5.95 -2.06 -2.42
N GLN A 23 -6.23 -2.11 -3.72
CA GLN A 23 -5.32 -1.64 -4.76
C GLN A 23 -5.03 -0.14 -4.62
N LYS A 24 -3.97 0.32 -5.28
CA LYS A 24 -3.60 1.74 -5.32
C LYS A 24 -4.81 2.60 -5.72
N SER A 25 -5.13 3.57 -4.87
CA SER A 25 -6.11 4.62 -5.13
C SER A 25 -5.45 5.98 -4.94
N ALA A 26 -5.76 6.93 -5.83
CA ALA A 26 -5.33 8.32 -5.69
C ALA A 26 -6.47 9.12 -5.04
N ASP A 27 -6.13 9.96 -4.07
CA ASP A 27 -7.04 10.96 -3.51
C ASP A 27 -6.54 12.33 -3.95
N GLY A 28 -7.12 12.81 -5.05
CA GLY A 28 -6.66 14.00 -5.77
C GLY A 28 -5.19 13.89 -6.21
N GLU A 29 -4.49 15.02 -6.18
CA GLU A 29 -3.05 15.11 -6.47
C GLU A 29 -2.20 15.01 -5.19
N HIS A 30 -2.83 14.97 -4.01
CA HIS A 30 -2.15 15.14 -2.73
C HIS A 30 -1.67 13.83 -2.11
N MET A 31 -2.29 12.70 -2.43
CA MET A 31 -1.90 11.42 -1.85
C MET A 31 -2.32 10.20 -2.68
N GLN A 32 -1.55 9.13 -2.48
CA GLN A 32 -1.87 7.79 -2.95
C GLN A 32 -1.97 6.86 -1.74
N LEU A 33 -2.93 5.95 -1.80
CA LEU A 33 -3.26 4.98 -0.75
C LEU A 33 -3.33 3.56 -1.30
N GLY A 34 -3.01 2.59 -0.46
CA GLY A 34 -3.26 1.16 -0.68
C GLY A 34 -3.32 0.41 0.64
N GLU A 35 -3.86 -0.81 0.66
CA GLU A 35 -3.96 -1.63 1.87
C GLU A 35 -3.63 -3.09 1.56
N PHE A 36 -2.93 -3.74 2.47
CA PHE A 36 -2.66 -5.18 2.41
C PHE A 36 -2.79 -5.80 3.81
N GLN A 37 -3.05 -7.10 3.85
CA GLN A 37 -2.94 -7.92 5.04
C GLN A 37 -1.57 -8.60 5.04
N ASP A 38 -0.80 -8.48 6.12
CA ASP A 38 0.50 -9.15 6.24
C ASP A 38 0.34 -10.66 6.56
N THR A 39 1.47 -11.37 6.64
CA THR A 39 1.50 -12.82 6.91
C THR A 39 1.01 -13.20 8.32
N GLU A 40 0.87 -12.21 9.21
CA GLU A 40 0.35 -12.39 10.57
C GLU A 40 -1.15 -12.06 10.65
N GLY A 41 -1.75 -11.62 9.54
CA GLY A 41 -3.15 -11.23 9.49
C GLY A 41 -3.41 -9.77 9.86
N ASN A 42 -2.38 -8.93 10.05
CA ASN A 42 -2.57 -7.53 10.38
C ASN A 42 -2.92 -6.72 9.12
N LEU A 43 -3.90 -5.83 9.22
CA LEU A 43 -4.21 -4.88 8.16
C LEU A 43 -3.24 -3.69 8.20
N VAL A 44 -2.55 -3.45 7.08
CA VAL A 44 -1.55 -2.39 6.93
C VAL A 44 -1.95 -1.41 5.85
N GLY A 45 -2.01 -0.12 6.21
CA GLY A 45 -2.20 0.99 5.27
C GLY A 45 -0.87 1.50 4.71
N VAL A 46 -0.83 1.70 3.40
CA VAL A 46 0.31 2.24 2.65
C VAL A 46 -0.06 3.61 2.11
N LEU A 47 0.81 4.60 2.36
CA LEU A 47 0.57 5.98 1.96
C LEU A 47 1.81 6.57 1.27
N LYS A 48 1.58 7.28 0.16
CA LYS A 48 2.54 8.19 -0.48
C LYS A 48 1.91 9.58 -0.56
N TRP A 49 2.63 10.60 -0.12
CA TRP A 49 2.25 11.99 -0.34
C TRP A 49 2.58 12.42 -1.78
N GLY A 50 1.67 13.13 -2.42
CA GLY A 50 1.94 13.92 -3.62
C GLY A 50 2.80 15.13 -3.26
N MET A 51 3.60 15.59 -4.22
CA MET A 51 4.31 16.87 -4.12
C MET A 51 3.38 18.02 -4.50
#